data_AF-A0AA51HHP4-F1
#
_entry.id   AF-A0AA51HHP4-F1
#
_cell.length_a   1.000
_cell.length_b   1.000
_cell.length_c   1.000
_cell.angle_alpha   90.00
_cell.angle_beta   90.00
_cell.angle_gamma   90.00
#
_symmetry.space_group_name_H-M   'P 1'
#
loop_
_entity.id
_entity.type
_entity.pdbx_description
1 polymer ?
#
loop_
_entity_poly.entity_id
_entity_poly.type
_entity_poly.pdbx_seq_one_letter_code
_entity_poly.pdbx_strand_id
1 'polypeptide(L)' 'MLNRTLGKSNIKVSELGLGCWPIGGPFYSGDGQLCGFKTVNDNESIKALLNALDMGINFALPGYLR' A
#
# COMPACT_ATOMS: atom_id res chain seq x y z
N MET A 1 18.98 2.02 1.66
CA MET A 1 17.87 2.39 0.76
C MET A 1 18.09 3.81 0.26
N LEU A 2 17.80 4.08 -1.03
CA LEU A 2 17.90 5.41 -1.63
C LEU A 2 16.57 6.15 -1.49
N ASN A 3 16.63 7.46 -1.27
CA ASN A 3 15.46 8.33 -1.08
C ASN A 3 15.44 9.45 -2.14
N ARG A 4 14.26 9.71 -2.72
CA ARG A 4 14.04 10.73 -3.75
C ARG A 4 12.99 11.74 -3.28
N THR A 5 13.05 12.95 -3.83
CA THR A 5 12.03 13.97 -3.55
C THR A 5 10.75 13.64 -4.30
N LEU A 6 9.61 13.63 -3.60
CA LEU A 6 8.30 13.37 -4.21
C LEU A 6 7.81 14.60 -4.98
N GLY A 7 7.95 14.58 -6.30
CA GLY A 7 7.48 15.66 -7.20
C GLY A 7 8.07 17.02 -6.82
N LYS A 8 7.20 18.03 -6.68
CA LYS A 8 7.56 19.39 -6.24
C LYS A 8 7.47 19.59 -4.72
N SER A 9 7.18 18.52 -3.97
CA SER A 9 7.17 18.60 -2.50
C SER A 9 8.60 18.58 -1.96
N ASN A 10 8.78 18.88 -0.67
CA ASN A 10 10.06 18.67 0.03
C ASN A 10 10.11 17.33 0.78
N ILE A 11 9.21 16.38 0.45
CA ILE A 11 9.12 15.09 1.12
C ILE A 11 10.10 14.11 0.46
N LYS A 12 10.90 13.42 1.28
CA LYS A 12 11.82 12.38 0.84
C LYS A 12 11.17 11.00 1.00
N VAL A 13 10.98 10.29 -0.10
CA VAL A 13 10.40 8.95 -0.13
C VAL A 13 11.39 7.92 -0.65
N SER A 14 11.26 6.67 -0.22
CA SER A 14 12.01 5.54 -0.75
C SER A 14 11.77 5.36 -2.24
N GLU A 15 12.78 4.90 -2.99
CA GLU A 15 12.65 4.66 -4.45
C GLU A 15 11.59 3.60 -4.79
N LEU A 16 11.32 2.70 -3.85
CA LEU A 16 10.24 1.73 -3.90
C LEU A 16 9.19 2.11 -2.86
N GLY A 17 7.91 2.00 -3.25
CA GLY A 17 6.78 2.13 -2.35
C GLY A 17 6.11 0.78 -2.12
N LEU A 18 5.38 0.65 -1.01
CA LEU A 18 4.54 -0.52 -0.73
C LEU A 18 3.12 -0.29 -1.30
N GLY A 19 2.68 -1.17 -2.18
CA GLY A 19 1.29 -1.16 -2.66
C GLY A 19 0.35 -1.81 -1.63
N CYS A 20 -0.62 -1.04 -1.14
CA CYS A 20 -1.53 -1.47 -0.07
C CYS A 20 -2.93 -1.90 -0.57
N TRP A 21 -3.12 -2.13 -1.87
CA TRP A 21 -4.42 -2.59 -2.36
C TRP A 21 -4.83 -3.98 -1.85
N PRO A 22 -3.94 -4.99 -1.80
CA PRO A 22 -4.32 -6.33 -1.35
C PRO A 22 -4.76 -6.42 0.11
N ILE A 23 -4.24 -5.54 0.98
CA ILE A 23 -4.57 -5.54 2.41
C ILE A 23 -5.92 -4.87 2.71
N GLY A 24 -6.56 -4.23 1.73
CA GLY A 24 -7.82 -3.49 1.90
C GLY A 24 -9.08 -4.36 1.93
N GLY A 25 -8.99 -5.64 1.61
CA GLY A 25 -10.13 -6.55 1.68
C GLY A 25 -11.14 -6.43 0.53
N PRO A 26 -12.28 -7.12 0.66
CA PRO A 26 -13.34 -7.06 -0.34
C PRO A 26 -14.06 -5.72 -0.24
N PHE A 27 -14.14 -5.02 -1.37
CA PHE A 27 -15.02 -3.87 -1.54
C PHE A 27 -15.85 -4.03 -2.81
N TYR A 28 -16.98 -3.35 -2.86
CA TYR A 28 -17.95 -3.47 -3.93
C TYR A 28 -18.13 -2.14 -4.66
N SER A 29 -18.28 -2.22 -5.98
CA SER A 29 -18.66 -1.07 -6.81
C SER A 29 -20.11 -0.63 -6.54
N GLY A 30 -20.54 0.49 -7.12
CA GLY A 30 -21.90 1.01 -6.93
C GLY A 30 -23.01 0.09 -7.46
N ASP A 31 -22.67 -0.80 -8.39
CA ASP A 31 -23.50 -1.86 -8.96
C ASP A 31 -23.33 -3.22 -8.26
N GLY A 32 -22.60 -3.26 -7.13
CA GLY A 32 -22.49 -4.45 -6.27
C GLY A 32 -21.48 -5.51 -6.73
N GLN A 33 -20.62 -5.21 -7.70
CA GLN A 33 -19.57 -6.14 -8.12
C GLN A 33 -18.38 -6.11 -7.16
N LEU A 34 -17.81 -7.27 -6.85
CA LEU A 34 -16.60 -7.36 -6.01
C LEU A 34 -15.39 -6.83 -6.78
N CYS A 35 -14.80 -5.74 -6.29
CA CYS A 35 -13.61 -5.10 -6.87
C CYS A 35 -12.35 -5.29 -6.01
N GLY A 36 -12.50 -5.78 -4.78
CA GLY A 36 -11.40 -6.02 -3.83
C GLY A 36 -10.95 -7.48 -3.75
N PHE A 37 -9.96 -7.72 -2.89
CA PHE A 37 -9.46 -9.07 -2.63
C PHE A 37 -10.43 -9.82 -1.72
N LYS A 38 -10.89 -10.99 -2.17
CA LYS A 38 -11.95 -11.77 -1.52
C LYS A 38 -11.63 -12.16 -0.08
N THR A 39 -10.35 -12.40 0.23
CA THR A 39 -9.86 -12.80 1.55
C THR A 39 -8.59 -12.04 1.88
N VAL A 40 -8.52 -11.50 3.09
CA VAL A 40 -7.33 -10.84 3.62
C VAL A 40 -6.98 -11.45 4.96
N ASN A 41 -5.69 -11.64 5.18
CA ASN A 41 -5.14 -12.12 6.44
C ASN A 41 -4.35 -10.99 7.10
N ASP A 42 -4.88 -10.42 8.16
CA ASP A 42 -4.27 -9.29 8.86
C ASP A 42 -2.86 -9.60 9.38
N ASN A 43 -2.59 -10.86 9.76
CA ASN A 43 -1.25 -11.25 10.21
C ASN A 43 -0.24 -11.21 9.07
N GLU A 44 -0.64 -11.55 7.85
CA GLU A 44 0.23 -11.43 6.67
C GLU A 44 0.41 -9.96 6.27
N SER A 45 -0.66 -9.17 6.34
CA SER A 45 -0.62 -7.72 6.12
C SER A 45 0.37 -7.03 7.06
N ILE A 46 0.31 -7.33 8.37
CA ILE A 46 1.22 -6.78 9.38
C ILE A 46 2.66 -7.21 9.10
N LYS A 47 2.90 -8.50 8.80
CA LYS A 47 4.24 -8.98 8.44
C LYS A 47 4.80 -8.28 7.21
N ALA A 48 3.98 -8.08 6.18
CA ALA A 48 4.39 -7.39 4.97
C ALA A 48 4.76 -5.91 5.25
N LEU A 49 3.96 -5.22 6.07
CA LEU A 49 4.24 -3.85 6.48
C LEU A 49 5.54 -3.74 7.28
N LEU A 50 5.73 -4.61 8.28
CA LEU A 50 6.94 -4.62 9.10
C LEU A 50 8.19 -4.93 8.25
N ASN A 51 8.12 -5.93 7.38
CA ASN A 51 9.22 -6.25 6.47
C ASN A 51 9.56 -5.07 5.54
N ALA A 52 8.55 -4.36 5.03
CA ALA A 52 8.77 -3.17 4.21
C ALA A 52 9.49 -2.07 4.98
N LEU A 53 9.09 -1.83 6.25
CA LEU A 53 9.74 -0.86 7.13
C LEU A 53 11.19 -1.27 7.44
N ASP A 54 11.45 -2.55 7.71
CA ASP A 54 12.80 -3.07 7.95
C ASP A 54 13.72 -2.93 6.72
N MET A 55 13.14 -3.03 5.52
CA MET A 55 13.87 -2.76 4.27
C MET A 55 14.08 -1.26 4.01
N GLY A 56 13.49 -0.38 4.81
CA GLY A 56 13.61 1.07 4.75
C GLY A 56 12.52 1.77 3.93
N ILE A 57 11.50 1.05 3.47
CA ILE A 57 10.39 1.64 2.71
C ILE A 57 9.63 2.57 3.65
N ASN A 58 9.43 3.83 3.22
CA ASN A 58 8.75 4.85 4.01
C ASN A 58 7.52 5.44 3.30
N PHE A 59 7.16 4.87 2.15
CA PHE A 59 6.07 5.34 1.32
C PHE A 59 5.11 4.20 1.00
N ALA A 60 3.86 4.37 1.40
CA ALA A 60 2.78 3.43 1.12
C ALA A 60 1.80 4.07 0.12
N LEU A 61 1.48 3.32 -0.94
CA LEU A 61 0.51 3.72 -1.93
C LEU A 61 -0.85 3.12 -1.57
N PRO A 62 -1.84 3.95 -1.22
CA PRO A 62 -3.20 3.45 -1.01
C PRO A 62 -3.70 2.82 -2.31
N GLY A 63 -4.37 1.66 -2.18
CA GLY A 63 -5.17 1.11 -3.27
C GLY A 63 -6.38 2.00 -3.55
N TYR A 64 -6.97 1.82 -4.74
CA TYR A 64 -8.20 2.44 -5.25
C TYR A 64 -8.70 3.69 -4.48
N LEU A 65 -8.20 4.86 -4.88
CA LEU A 65 -8.84 6.14 -4.55
C LEU A 65 -9.99 6.34 -5.53
N ARG A 66 -11.22 6.47 -5.02
CA ARG A 66 -12.36 6.92 -5.82
C ARG A 66 -12.19 8.36 -6.26
#